data_AF-A0A7C3SZK5-F1
#
_entry.id   AF-A0A7C3SZK5-F1
#
_cell.length_a   1.000
_cell.length_b   1.000
_cell.length_c   1.000
_cell.angle_alpha   90.00
_cell.angle_beta   90.00
_cell.angle_gamma   90.00
#
_symmetry.space_group_name_H-M   'P 1'
#
loop_
_entity.id
_entity.type
_entity.pdbx_description
1 polymer ?
#
loop_
_entity_poly.entity_id
_entity_poly.type
_entity_poly.pdbx_seq_one_letter_code
_entity_poly.pdbx_strand_id
1 'polypeptide(L)'
;MTVENEGGLLEAIKDRYLEKLSPEIFRSRLFWKTVEGLARSPLNRPQWKADRISLTHFIRVTRDAYLGKAPVVWCNLLVPSELIHGLGCLPFYPEMAAAVTASAGLAPRFIDRAVEEGFSSDACSYHRCLLGCAVEGFLPKPDLLLSVNYPCDSAVLSFAFLSELYGVPHLEVDVPLPGREEELPLLAEQLEEAASLMAGISGRRREEMMQGLAKAIELSNRALEHLRRVEEMRKRDDCVLDGKDAMGNLSVLAGCMGSEAGVEFYRLLAEELEERGCRGP
;
A
#
# COMPACT_ATOMS: atom_id res chain seq x y z
N MET A 1 3.55 31.41 34.26
CA MET A 1 4.58 30.98 33.29
C MET A 1 4.67 29.48 33.39
N THR A 2 4.55 28.74 32.27
CA THR A 2 4.75 27.28 32.04
C THR A 2 3.49 26.50 31.65
N VAL A 3 3.10 26.65 30.37
CA VAL A 3 2.46 25.60 29.54
C VAL A 3 2.89 25.80 28.06
N GLU A 4 3.22 27.04 27.65
CA GLU A 4 3.63 27.37 26.27
C GLU A 4 5.05 26.90 25.86
N ASN A 5 5.92 26.50 26.79
CA ASN A 5 7.34 26.27 26.50
C ASN A 5 7.72 24.80 26.22
N GLU A 6 6.84 23.84 26.53
CA GLU A 6 7.09 22.41 26.24
C GLU A 6 6.76 22.03 24.79
N GLY A 7 5.73 22.65 24.20
CA GLY A 7 5.36 22.44 22.80
C GLY A 7 6.42 22.94 21.81
N GLY A 8 7.02 24.11 22.09
CA GLY A 8 8.06 24.68 21.22
C GLY A 8 9.38 23.90 21.25
N LEU A 9 9.74 23.30 22.38
CA LEU A 9 10.94 22.47 22.49
C LEU A 9 10.76 21.12 21.77
N LEU A 10 9.59 20.50 21.90
CA LEU A 10 9.30 19.24 21.21
C LEU A 10 9.33 19.41 19.70
N GLU A 11 8.74 20.51 19.19
CA GLU A 11 8.74 20.77 17.74
C GLU A 11 10.11 21.17 17.23
N ALA A 12 10.88 21.98 17.97
CA ALA A 12 12.27 22.26 17.62
C ALA A 12 13.15 21.00 17.61
N ILE A 13 12.87 20.02 18.48
CA ILE A 13 13.55 18.71 18.47
C ILE A 13 13.10 17.90 17.25
N LYS A 14 11.80 17.83 16.96
CA LYS A 14 11.28 17.12 15.78
C LYS A 14 11.86 17.71 14.50
N ASP A 15 11.82 19.02 14.32
CA ASP A 15 12.35 19.72 13.14
C ASP A 15 13.84 19.40 12.95
N ARG A 16 14.63 19.48 14.02
CA ARG A 16 16.06 19.17 13.98
C ARG A 16 16.37 17.69 13.71
N TYR A 17 15.48 16.78 14.10
CA TYR A 17 15.59 15.36 13.76
C TYR A 17 15.12 15.08 12.33
N LEU A 18 14.12 15.81 11.85
CA LEU A 18 13.59 15.68 10.50
C LEU A 18 14.56 16.19 9.45
N GLU A 19 15.22 17.32 9.69
CA GLU A 19 16.32 17.81 8.87
C GLU A 19 17.47 16.79 8.74
N LYS A 20 17.62 15.91 9.73
CA LYS A 20 18.63 14.84 9.74
C LYS A 20 18.14 13.50 9.21
N LEU A 21 16.85 13.37 8.92
CA LEU A 21 16.29 12.17 8.33
C LEU A 21 16.85 12.06 6.91
N SER A 22 17.76 11.12 6.68
CA SER A 22 18.33 10.86 5.36
C SER A 22 17.63 9.67 4.71
N PRO A 23 17.25 9.75 3.43
CA PRO A 23 16.69 8.62 2.70
C PRO A 23 17.58 7.36 2.71
N GLU A 24 18.89 7.52 2.88
CA GLU A 24 19.85 6.41 2.93
C GLU A 24 19.57 5.42 4.08
N ILE A 25 18.87 5.86 5.14
CA ILE A 25 18.52 4.97 6.25
C ILE A 25 17.65 3.80 5.79
N PHE A 26 16.77 4.02 4.80
CA PHE A 26 15.87 2.99 4.28
C PHE A 26 16.59 1.97 3.42
N ARG A 27 17.83 2.23 2.98
CA ARG A 27 18.67 1.23 2.29
C ARG A 27 19.48 0.36 3.26
N SER A 28 19.41 0.64 4.55
CA SER A 28 20.14 -0.10 5.59
C SER A 28 19.44 -1.41 5.98
N ARG A 29 20.16 -2.53 5.87
CA ARG A 29 19.69 -3.82 6.40
C ARG A 29 19.49 -3.79 7.93
N LEU A 30 20.31 -3.01 8.64
CA LEU A 30 20.19 -2.89 10.09
C LEU A 30 18.91 -2.15 10.48
N PHE A 31 18.56 -1.09 9.74
CA PHE A 31 17.29 -0.37 9.93
C PHE A 31 16.10 -1.33 9.83
N TRP A 32 16.01 -2.10 8.74
CA TRP A 32 14.91 -3.04 8.55
C TRP A 32 14.88 -4.18 9.58
N LYS A 33 16.05 -4.69 10.00
CA LYS A 33 16.13 -5.66 11.09
C LYS A 33 15.58 -5.09 12.41
N THR A 34 15.85 -3.82 12.69
CA THR A 34 15.30 -3.12 13.86
C THR A 34 13.79 -2.94 13.74
N VAL A 35 13.30 -2.49 12.59
CA VAL A 35 11.86 -2.32 12.33
C VAL A 35 11.11 -3.64 12.49
N GLU A 36 11.61 -4.74 11.91
CA GLU A 36 11.03 -6.07 12.08
C GLU A 36 11.07 -6.55 13.54
N GLY A 37 12.17 -6.30 14.25
CA GLY A 37 12.30 -6.62 15.66
C GLY A 37 11.27 -5.88 16.53
N LEU A 38 11.07 -4.59 16.28
CA LEU A 38 10.07 -3.77 16.95
C LEU A 38 8.65 -4.24 16.62
N ALA A 39 8.37 -4.55 15.35
CA ALA A 39 7.06 -5.04 14.92
C ALA A 39 6.68 -6.39 15.58
N ARG A 40 7.68 -7.25 15.86
CA ARG A 40 7.49 -8.53 16.56
C ARG A 40 7.54 -8.41 18.08
N SER A 41 7.96 -7.27 18.61
CA SER A 41 8.12 -7.04 20.05
C SER A 41 6.81 -7.30 20.80
N PRO A 42 6.85 -7.91 22.00
CA PRO A 42 5.68 -8.03 22.87
C PRO A 42 5.07 -6.68 23.29
N LEU A 43 5.81 -5.58 23.11
CA LEU A 43 5.32 -4.21 23.32
C LEU A 43 4.39 -3.75 22.19
N ASN A 44 4.55 -4.30 20.99
CA ASN A 44 3.63 -4.05 19.89
C ASN A 44 2.39 -4.94 20.08
N ARG A 45 1.34 -4.37 20.66
CA ARG A 45 0.07 -5.04 20.95
C ARG A 45 -0.99 -4.54 19.99
N PRO A 46 -1.11 -5.12 18.78
CA PRO A 46 -2.20 -4.74 17.90
C PRO A 46 -3.55 -5.10 18.51
N GLN A 47 -4.57 -4.37 18.08
CA GLN A 47 -5.93 -4.59 18.53
C GLN A 47 -6.44 -5.96 18.05
N TRP A 48 -6.09 -6.34 16.82
CA TRP A 48 -6.44 -7.62 16.22
C TRP A 48 -5.18 -8.47 15.99
N LYS A 49 -5.27 -9.78 16.24
CA LYS A 49 -4.19 -10.73 15.93
C LYS A 49 -3.85 -10.69 14.43
N ALA A 50 -4.87 -10.51 13.60
CA ALA A 50 -4.75 -10.38 12.15
C ALA A 50 -3.78 -9.26 11.75
N ASP A 51 -3.76 -8.13 12.45
CA ASP A 51 -2.89 -6.99 12.14
C ASP A 51 -1.40 -7.36 12.17
N ARG A 52 -1.00 -8.39 12.94
CA ARG A 52 0.39 -8.88 12.93
C ARG A 52 0.77 -9.47 11.57
N ILE A 53 -0.18 -10.09 10.88
CA ILE A 53 0.03 -10.72 9.58
C ILE A 53 0.25 -9.64 8.52
N SER A 54 -0.67 -8.68 8.43
CA SER A 54 -0.56 -7.59 7.46
C SER A 54 0.65 -6.71 7.74
N LEU A 55 0.92 -6.34 8.99
CA LEU A 55 2.10 -5.55 9.37
C LEU A 55 3.40 -6.27 8.98
N THR A 56 3.50 -7.58 9.26
CA THR A 56 4.69 -8.36 8.88
C THR A 56 4.84 -8.43 7.36
N HIS A 57 3.74 -8.59 6.63
CA HIS A 57 3.75 -8.60 5.18
C HIS A 57 4.22 -7.25 4.60
N PHE A 58 3.62 -6.14 5.02
CA PHE A 58 3.97 -4.80 4.54
C PHE A 58 5.41 -4.43 4.85
N ILE A 59 5.92 -4.70 6.06
CA ILE A 59 7.32 -4.46 6.40
C ILE A 59 8.24 -5.27 5.49
N ARG A 60 7.92 -6.55 5.25
CA ARG A 60 8.73 -7.43 4.40
C ARG A 60 8.77 -6.92 2.96
N VAL A 61 7.61 -6.67 2.35
CA VAL A 61 7.50 -6.19 0.95
C VAL A 61 8.18 -4.84 0.79
N THR A 62 7.95 -3.91 1.72
CA THR A 62 8.57 -2.59 1.71
C THR A 62 10.10 -2.69 1.83
N ARG A 63 10.60 -3.44 2.81
CA ARG A 63 12.04 -3.72 2.94
C ARG A 63 12.61 -4.27 1.64
N ASP A 64 11.96 -5.27 1.07
CA ASP A 64 12.45 -5.96 -0.13
C ASP A 64 12.47 -5.02 -1.33
N ALA A 65 11.55 -4.06 -1.40
CA ALA A 65 11.57 -2.98 -2.40
C ALA A 65 12.77 -2.05 -2.20
N TYR A 66 13.03 -1.55 -0.99
CA TYR A 66 14.21 -0.71 -0.73
C TYR A 66 15.55 -1.44 -0.91
N LEU A 67 15.57 -2.76 -0.68
CA LEU A 67 16.76 -3.60 -0.81
C LEU A 67 16.92 -4.22 -2.22
N GLY A 68 16.04 -3.89 -3.17
CA GLY A 68 16.12 -4.34 -4.56
C GLY A 68 16.08 -5.87 -4.70
N LYS A 69 15.16 -6.54 -4.01
CA LYS A 69 15.06 -8.02 -4.02
C LYS A 69 14.29 -8.59 -5.21
N ALA A 70 13.42 -7.79 -5.82
CA ALA A 70 12.64 -8.10 -7.01
C ALA A 70 12.15 -6.78 -7.62
N PRO A 71 11.65 -6.77 -8.87
CA PRO A 71 11.15 -5.55 -9.50
C PRO A 71 10.04 -4.90 -8.69
N VAL A 72 10.10 -3.58 -8.53
CA VAL A 72 9.17 -2.79 -7.73
C VAL A 72 8.14 -2.14 -8.64
N VAL A 73 6.86 -2.43 -8.41
CA VAL A 73 5.75 -1.84 -9.16
C VAL A 73 5.02 -0.87 -8.24
N TRP A 74 5.08 0.42 -8.56
CA TRP A 74 4.28 1.41 -7.85
C TRP A 74 2.85 1.38 -8.37
N CYS A 75 1.89 1.41 -7.44
CA CYS A 75 0.48 1.29 -7.73
C CYS A 75 -0.37 2.26 -6.90
N ASN A 76 -1.46 2.77 -7.46
CA ASN A 76 -2.50 3.40 -6.65
C ASN A 76 -3.41 2.33 -6.03
N LEU A 77 -4.16 2.71 -4.99
CA LEU A 77 -4.83 1.81 -4.06
C LEU A 77 -5.73 0.73 -4.69
N LEU A 78 -6.30 0.98 -5.86
CA LEU A 78 -7.28 0.09 -6.50
C LEU A 78 -6.70 -0.80 -7.60
N VAL A 79 -5.39 -0.71 -7.88
CA VAL A 79 -4.73 -1.70 -8.73
C VAL A 79 -4.74 -3.05 -8.02
N PRO A 80 -5.19 -4.13 -8.69
CA PRO A 80 -5.25 -5.46 -8.09
C PRO A 80 -3.84 -5.99 -7.78
N SER A 81 -3.52 -6.19 -6.49
CA SER A 81 -2.21 -6.70 -6.08
C SER A 81 -1.94 -8.12 -6.57
N GLU A 82 -2.97 -8.88 -6.94
CA GLU A 82 -2.90 -10.20 -7.54
C GLU A 82 -1.98 -10.23 -8.76
N LEU A 83 -2.11 -9.20 -9.61
CA LEU A 83 -1.33 -9.05 -10.82
C LEU A 83 0.17 -8.99 -10.47
N ILE A 84 0.50 -8.20 -9.46
CA ILE A 84 1.88 -7.91 -9.07
C ILE A 84 2.51 -9.10 -8.34
N HIS A 85 1.80 -9.66 -7.34
CA HIS A 85 2.25 -10.84 -6.60
C HIS A 85 2.38 -12.06 -7.51
N GLY A 86 1.39 -12.30 -8.37
CA GLY A 86 1.39 -13.42 -9.33
C GLY A 86 2.55 -13.35 -10.31
N LEU A 87 3.01 -12.15 -10.65
CA LEU A 87 4.13 -11.92 -11.56
C LEU A 87 5.48 -11.79 -10.84
N GLY A 88 5.55 -12.10 -9.54
CA GLY A 88 6.79 -12.08 -8.79
C GLY A 88 7.43 -10.70 -8.65
N CYS A 89 6.62 -9.65 -8.77
CA CYS A 89 7.02 -8.28 -8.52
C CYS A 89 6.65 -7.90 -7.08
N LEU A 90 7.17 -6.77 -6.60
CA LEU A 90 6.88 -6.21 -5.29
C LEU A 90 5.91 -5.04 -5.44
N PRO A 91 4.68 -5.13 -4.90
CA PRO A 91 3.77 -4.00 -4.92
C PRO A 91 4.22 -2.93 -3.92
N PHE A 92 4.23 -1.68 -4.37
CA PHE A 92 4.46 -0.53 -3.51
C PHE A 92 3.35 0.50 -3.74
N TYR A 93 2.72 0.98 -2.67
CA TYR A 93 1.61 1.93 -2.76
C TYR A 93 2.04 3.28 -2.17
N PRO A 94 2.44 4.26 -3.00
CA PRO A 94 2.87 5.57 -2.51
C PRO A 94 1.81 6.28 -1.65
N GLU A 95 0.52 6.05 -1.92
CA GLU A 95 -0.59 6.56 -1.09
C GLU A 95 -0.58 5.98 0.33
N MET A 96 -0.23 4.70 0.49
CA MET A 96 -0.05 4.11 1.82
C MET A 96 1.20 4.67 2.50
N ALA A 97 2.28 4.90 1.76
CA ALA A 97 3.48 5.55 2.30
C ALA A 97 3.17 6.99 2.78
N ALA A 98 2.33 7.73 2.07
CA ALA A 98 1.81 9.02 2.51
C ALA A 98 0.98 8.90 3.81
N ALA A 99 0.12 7.89 3.94
CA ALA A 99 -0.62 7.64 5.18
C ALA A 99 0.30 7.34 6.38
N VAL A 100 1.35 6.54 6.17
CA VAL A 100 2.37 6.25 7.20
C VAL A 100 3.13 7.52 7.58
N THR A 101 3.50 8.33 6.58
CA THR A 101 4.19 9.61 6.76
C THR A 101 3.34 10.60 7.54
N ALA A 102 2.04 10.68 7.24
CA ALA A 102 1.07 11.48 7.99
C ALA A 102 0.90 10.98 9.42
N SER A 103 0.81 9.66 9.63
CA SER A 103 0.71 9.04 10.96
C SER A 103 1.96 9.29 11.82
N ALA A 104 3.13 9.46 11.18
CA ALA A 104 4.36 9.86 11.82
C ALA A 104 4.48 11.38 12.08
N GLY A 105 3.47 12.17 11.68
CA GLY A 105 3.45 13.63 11.83
C GLY A 105 4.33 14.37 10.82
N LEU A 106 4.75 13.72 9.73
CA LEU A 106 5.74 14.25 8.80
C LEU A 106 5.14 14.79 7.49
N ALA A 107 3.84 14.60 7.29
CA ALA A 107 3.15 15.02 6.07
C ALA A 107 3.31 16.51 5.72
N PRO A 108 3.24 17.48 6.67
CA PRO A 108 3.34 18.90 6.32
C PRO A 108 4.59 19.23 5.50
N ARG A 109 5.77 18.74 5.91
CA ARG A 109 7.04 18.93 5.17
C ARG A 109 6.92 18.50 3.71
N PHE A 110 6.44 17.28 3.47
CA PHE A 110 6.40 16.72 2.12
C PHE A 110 5.28 17.34 1.27
N ILE A 111 4.18 17.75 1.89
CA ILE A 111 3.12 18.50 1.22
C ILE A 111 3.64 19.85 0.74
N ASP A 112 4.35 20.58 1.59
CA ASP A 112 4.95 21.88 1.24
C ASP A 112 6.01 21.71 0.15
N ARG A 113 6.83 20.64 0.26
CA ARG A 113 7.81 20.31 -0.77
C ARG A 113 7.20 20.10 -2.15
N ALA A 114 6.04 19.44 -2.24
CA ALA A 114 5.35 19.29 -3.53
C ALA A 114 4.89 20.66 -4.08
N VAL A 115 4.41 21.56 -3.23
CA VAL A 115 4.03 22.91 -3.69
C VAL A 115 5.26 23.68 -4.22
N GLU A 116 6.42 23.54 -3.59
CA GLU A 116 7.68 24.14 -4.06
C GLU A 116 8.13 23.62 -5.44
N GLU A 117 7.84 22.35 -5.75
CA GLU A 117 8.06 21.75 -7.07
C GLU A 117 7.00 22.17 -8.11
N GLY A 118 6.02 22.98 -7.72
CA GLY A 118 5.01 23.54 -8.62
C GLY A 118 3.70 22.75 -8.68
N PHE A 119 3.50 21.74 -7.81
CA PHE A 119 2.22 21.04 -7.73
C PHE A 119 1.13 21.94 -7.14
N SER A 120 -0.09 21.83 -7.68
CA SER A 120 -1.23 22.63 -7.22
C SER A 120 -1.51 22.38 -5.74
N SER A 121 -1.69 23.46 -4.97
CA SER A 121 -2.10 23.39 -3.57
C SER A 121 -3.52 22.83 -3.39
N ASP A 122 -4.34 22.87 -4.44
CA ASP A 122 -5.69 22.28 -4.47
C ASP A 122 -5.66 20.76 -4.70
N ALA A 123 -4.50 20.19 -5.06
CA ALA A 123 -4.37 18.75 -5.22
C ALA A 123 -4.53 18.00 -3.89
N CYS A 124 -4.97 16.75 -3.99
CA CYS A 124 -5.16 15.86 -2.84
C CYS A 124 -3.88 15.79 -1.97
N SER A 125 -4.05 15.90 -0.65
CA SER A 125 -2.94 15.91 0.30
C SER A 125 -2.16 14.59 0.31
N TYR A 126 -2.80 13.45 0.02
CA TYR A 126 -2.10 12.18 -0.19
C TYR A 126 -1.09 12.27 -1.33
N HIS A 127 -1.53 12.81 -2.47
CA HIS A 127 -0.70 12.95 -3.67
C HIS A 127 0.42 13.99 -3.47
N ARG A 128 0.13 15.13 -2.84
CA ARG A 128 1.20 16.08 -2.47
C ARG A 128 2.21 15.47 -1.51
N CYS A 129 1.76 14.77 -0.48
CA CYS A 129 2.66 14.11 0.46
C CYS A 129 3.54 13.04 -0.22
N LEU A 130 2.96 12.14 -1.03
CA LEU A 130 3.75 11.11 -1.71
C LEU A 130 4.71 11.70 -2.75
N LEU A 131 4.31 12.75 -3.47
CA LEU A 131 5.17 13.44 -4.45
C LEU A 131 6.35 14.10 -3.75
N GLY A 132 6.12 14.80 -2.64
CA GLY A 132 7.21 15.36 -1.84
C GLY A 132 8.17 14.29 -1.30
N CYS A 133 7.64 13.16 -0.82
CA CYS A 133 8.49 12.02 -0.41
C CYS A 133 9.31 11.47 -1.60
N ALA A 134 8.71 11.36 -2.78
CA ALA A 134 9.38 10.87 -3.99
C ALA A 134 10.50 11.81 -4.44
N VAL A 135 10.22 13.11 -4.52
CA VAL A 135 11.16 14.17 -4.91
C VAL A 135 12.36 14.21 -3.97
N GLU A 136 12.14 14.07 -2.66
CA GLU A 136 13.23 14.01 -1.68
C GLU A 136 13.93 12.64 -1.61
N GLY A 137 13.53 11.68 -2.43
CA GLY A 137 14.17 10.37 -2.55
C GLY A 137 13.85 9.40 -1.42
N PHE A 138 12.81 9.66 -0.62
CA PHE A 138 12.43 8.82 0.52
C PHE A 138 11.72 7.52 0.14
N LEU A 139 11.21 7.38 -1.09
CA LEU A 139 10.49 6.19 -1.55
C LEU A 139 11.43 5.22 -2.30
N PRO A 140 11.16 3.89 -2.33
CA PRO A 140 12.01 2.94 -3.04
C PRO A 140 11.89 3.17 -4.55
N LYS A 141 13.01 3.05 -5.28
CA LYS A 141 13.00 3.26 -6.73
C LYS A 141 12.05 2.27 -7.43
N PRO A 142 11.09 2.73 -8.25
CA PRO A 142 10.24 1.86 -9.05
C PRO A 142 10.97 1.28 -10.27
N ASP A 143 10.46 0.19 -10.81
CA ASP A 143 10.79 -0.36 -12.13
C ASP A 143 9.63 -0.18 -13.14
N LEU A 144 8.40 -0.05 -12.63
CA LEU A 144 7.18 0.19 -13.39
C LEU A 144 6.19 0.98 -12.53
N LEU A 145 5.45 1.89 -13.15
CA LEU A 145 4.28 2.55 -12.54
C LEU A 145 3.02 2.01 -13.20
N LEU A 146 2.04 1.60 -12.38
CA LEU A 146 0.74 1.13 -12.85
C LEU A 146 -0.34 1.90 -12.09
N SER A 147 -1.24 2.58 -12.79
CA SER A 147 -2.35 3.29 -12.15
C SER A 147 -3.67 2.95 -12.81
N VAL A 148 -4.73 2.92 -12.02
CA VAL A 148 -6.10 2.99 -12.54
C VAL A 148 -6.63 4.42 -12.44
N ASN A 149 -7.49 4.83 -13.37
CA ASN A 149 -8.14 6.16 -13.40
C ASN A 149 -9.27 6.34 -12.38
N TYR A 150 -9.50 5.35 -11.51
CA TYR A 150 -10.52 5.37 -10.47
C TYR A 150 -9.88 5.24 -9.08
N PRO A 151 -10.32 5.99 -8.04
CA PRO A 151 -11.49 6.87 -8.00
C PRO A 151 -11.19 8.33 -8.38
N CYS A 152 -9.95 8.67 -8.77
CA CYS A 152 -9.58 10.06 -9.03
C CYS A 152 -8.47 10.21 -10.08
N ASP A 153 -8.47 11.36 -10.73
CA ASP A 153 -7.44 11.72 -11.73
C ASP A 153 -6.10 12.09 -11.09
N SER A 154 -6.08 12.43 -9.80
CA SER A 154 -4.85 12.80 -9.08
C SER A 154 -3.82 11.67 -9.10
N ALA A 155 -4.28 10.41 -9.09
CA ALA A 155 -3.40 9.25 -9.18
C ALA A 155 -2.68 9.18 -10.53
N VAL A 156 -3.44 9.24 -11.62
CA VAL A 156 -2.90 9.20 -12.98
C VAL A 156 -1.91 10.34 -13.21
N LEU A 157 -2.29 11.57 -12.85
CA LEU A 157 -1.43 12.75 -13.03
C LEU A 157 -0.16 12.68 -12.18
N SER A 158 -0.27 12.22 -10.93
CA SER A 158 0.91 12.03 -10.08
C SER A 158 1.85 10.98 -10.65
N PHE A 159 1.30 9.87 -11.17
CA PHE A 159 2.10 8.77 -11.72
C PHE A 159 2.78 9.15 -13.02
N ALA A 160 2.13 9.97 -13.87
CA ALA A 160 2.76 10.54 -15.06
C ALA A 160 3.99 11.38 -14.70
N PHE A 161 3.89 12.27 -13.70
CA PHE A 161 5.06 13.01 -13.21
C PHE A 161 6.14 12.07 -12.66
N LEU A 162 5.76 11.06 -11.87
CA LEU A 162 6.69 10.10 -11.28
C LEU A 162 7.42 9.28 -12.35
N SER A 163 6.78 9.02 -13.50
CA SER A 163 7.38 8.37 -14.65
C SER A 163 8.56 9.18 -15.18
N GLU A 164 8.37 10.49 -15.33
CA GLU A 164 9.43 11.42 -15.74
C GLU A 164 10.53 11.53 -14.69
N LEU A 165 10.16 11.66 -13.41
CA LEU A 165 11.10 11.79 -12.29
C LEU A 165 12.05 10.59 -12.18
N TYR A 166 11.52 9.36 -12.32
CA TYR A 166 12.30 8.14 -12.15
C TYR A 166 12.81 7.55 -13.47
N GLY A 167 12.33 8.03 -14.62
CA GLY A 167 12.67 7.52 -15.94
C GLY A 167 12.19 6.08 -16.17
N VAL A 168 10.99 5.75 -15.70
CA VAL A 168 10.41 4.39 -15.77
C VAL A 168 9.06 4.41 -16.48
N PRO A 169 8.65 3.32 -17.17
CA PRO A 169 7.37 3.28 -17.86
C PRO A 169 6.19 3.44 -16.90
N HIS A 170 5.15 4.12 -17.38
CA HIS A 170 3.86 4.26 -16.71
C HIS A 170 2.77 3.68 -17.60
N LEU A 171 2.00 2.74 -17.04
CA LEU A 171 0.78 2.21 -17.62
C LEU A 171 -0.42 2.76 -16.87
N GLU A 172 -1.35 3.32 -17.62
CA GLU A 172 -2.67 3.68 -17.13
C GLU A 172 -3.69 2.63 -17.59
N VAL A 173 -4.42 2.08 -16.63
CA VAL A 173 -5.53 1.16 -16.84
C VAL A 173 -6.83 1.96 -16.72
N ASP A 174 -7.60 2.00 -17.80
CA ASP A 174 -8.89 2.67 -17.85
C ASP A 174 -9.94 1.71 -17.32
N VAL A 175 -10.52 2.04 -16.16
CA VAL A 175 -11.54 1.22 -15.53
C VAL A 175 -12.92 1.73 -15.96
N PRO A 176 -13.72 0.92 -16.67
CA PRO A 176 -15.04 1.32 -17.13
C PRO A 176 -15.95 1.77 -15.99
N LEU A 177 -16.64 2.90 -16.19
CA LEU A 177 -17.64 3.37 -15.24
C LEU A 177 -18.85 2.41 -15.18
N PRO A 178 -19.58 2.37 -14.06
CA PRO A 178 -20.78 1.55 -13.94
C PRO A 178 -21.76 1.77 -15.11
N GLY A 179 -22.18 0.68 -15.75
CA GLY A 179 -23.07 0.71 -16.92
C GLY A 179 -22.37 0.72 -18.28
N ARG A 180 -21.04 0.60 -18.33
CA ARG A 180 -20.24 0.51 -19.57
C ARG A 180 -19.55 -0.84 -19.76
N GLU A 181 -20.33 -1.91 -19.68
CA GLU A 181 -19.80 -3.29 -19.77
C GLU A 181 -19.20 -3.60 -21.15
N GLU A 182 -19.58 -2.86 -22.19
CA GLU A 182 -19.00 -2.95 -23.53
C GLU A 182 -17.51 -2.59 -23.59
N GLU A 183 -16.98 -1.87 -22.58
CA GLU A 183 -15.57 -1.49 -22.47
C GLU A 183 -14.71 -2.57 -21.76
N LEU A 184 -15.31 -3.66 -21.25
CA LEU A 184 -14.59 -4.74 -20.59
C LEU A 184 -13.50 -5.43 -21.44
N PRO A 185 -13.66 -5.62 -22.77
CA PRO A 185 -12.58 -6.15 -23.61
C PRO A 185 -11.33 -5.26 -23.60
N LEU A 186 -11.50 -3.94 -23.59
CA LEU A 186 -10.38 -3.00 -23.51
C LEU A 186 -9.66 -3.11 -22.17
N LEU A 187 -10.41 -3.15 -21.06
CA LEU A 187 -9.83 -3.37 -19.73
C LEU A 187 -9.02 -4.69 -19.69
N ALA A 188 -9.54 -5.77 -20.28
CA ALA A 188 -8.84 -7.05 -20.34
C ALA A 188 -7.51 -6.93 -21.12
N GLU A 189 -7.52 -6.28 -22.29
CA GLU A 189 -6.32 -6.02 -23.09
C GLU A 189 -5.28 -5.20 -22.30
N GLN A 190 -5.70 -4.14 -21.59
CA GLN A 190 -4.81 -3.32 -20.76
C GLN A 190 -4.18 -4.14 -19.61
N LEU A 191 -4.96 -5.03 -18.97
CA LEU A 191 -4.45 -5.91 -17.93
C LEU A 191 -3.48 -6.97 -18.48
N GLU A 192 -3.72 -7.48 -19.69
CA GLU A 192 -2.80 -8.41 -20.37
C GLU A 192 -1.48 -7.74 -20.76
N GLU A 193 -1.52 -6.48 -21.21
CA GLU A 193 -0.32 -5.68 -21.48
C GLU A 193 0.49 -5.45 -20.21
N ALA A 194 -0.17 -5.00 -19.13
CA ALA A 194 0.46 -4.82 -17.83
C ALA A 194 1.08 -6.13 -17.31
N ALA A 195 0.38 -7.26 -17.48
CA ALA A 195 0.89 -8.56 -17.10
C ALA A 195 2.15 -8.94 -17.88
N SER A 196 2.13 -8.72 -19.19
CA SER A 196 3.24 -9.06 -20.09
C SER A 196 4.48 -8.23 -19.79
N LEU A 197 4.32 -6.93 -19.50
CA LEU A 197 5.41 -6.04 -19.09
C LEU A 197 6.00 -6.46 -17.73
N MET A 198 5.15 -6.76 -16.74
CA MET A 198 5.59 -7.24 -15.43
C MET A 198 6.30 -8.60 -15.52
N ALA A 199 5.82 -9.52 -16.37
CA ALA A 199 6.51 -10.78 -16.64
C ALA A 199 7.90 -10.56 -17.27
N GLY A 200 8.00 -9.60 -18.20
CA GLY A 200 9.27 -9.21 -18.82
C GLY A 200 10.31 -8.70 -17.81
N ILE A 201 9.94 -7.75 -16.96
CA ILE A 201 10.87 -7.18 -15.96
C ILE A 201 11.22 -8.16 -14.85
N SER A 202 10.34 -9.11 -14.53
CA SER A 202 10.59 -10.17 -13.54
C SER A 202 11.30 -11.40 -14.11
N GLY A 203 11.53 -11.44 -15.44
CA GLY A 203 12.18 -12.55 -16.12
C GLY A 203 11.33 -13.83 -16.16
N ARG A 204 10.00 -13.72 -16.03
CA ARG A 204 9.08 -14.86 -16.09
C ARG A 204 8.69 -15.20 -17.53
N ARG A 205 8.67 -16.50 -17.82
CA ARG A 205 8.11 -17.02 -19.07
C ARG A 205 6.58 -17.04 -19.02
N ARG A 206 5.93 -17.22 -20.18
CA ARG A 206 4.46 -17.24 -20.30
C ARG A 206 3.84 -18.28 -19.36
N GLU A 207 4.41 -19.47 -19.25
CA GLU A 207 3.90 -20.52 -18.36
C GLU A 207 3.99 -20.12 -16.88
N GLU A 208 5.10 -19.53 -16.46
CA GLU A 208 5.33 -19.07 -15.09
C GLU A 208 4.44 -17.89 -14.72
N MET A 209 4.19 -16.99 -15.68
CA MET A 209 3.20 -15.92 -15.57
C MET A 209 1.79 -16.50 -15.35
N MET A 210 1.33 -17.38 -16.24
CA MET A 210 -0.03 -17.94 -16.14
C MET A 210 -0.24 -18.72 -14.84
N GLN A 211 0.75 -19.50 -14.42
CA GLN A 211 0.72 -20.22 -13.14
C GLN A 211 0.69 -19.28 -11.95
N GLY A 212 1.52 -18.23 -11.97
CA GLY A 212 1.58 -17.24 -10.90
C GLY A 212 0.28 -16.45 -10.75
N LEU A 213 -0.29 -15.99 -11.86
CA LEU A 213 -1.60 -15.30 -11.88
C LEU A 213 -2.72 -16.22 -11.40
N ALA A 214 -2.78 -17.46 -11.88
CA ALA A 214 -3.77 -18.43 -11.42
C ALA A 214 -3.67 -18.66 -9.90
N LYS A 215 -2.45 -18.77 -9.38
CA LYS A 215 -2.25 -18.95 -7.94
C LYS A 215 -2.64 -17.71 -7.13
N ALA A 216 -2.30 -16.51 -7.60
CA ALA A 216 -2.69 -15.27 -6.95
C ALA A 216 -4.23 -15.14 -6.90
N ILE A 217 -4.92 -15.41 -8.01
CA ILE A 217 -6.39 -15.38 -8.06
C ILE A 217 -7.00 -16.41 -7.10
N GLU A 218 -6.47 -17.64 -7.03
CA GLU A 218 -6.90 -18.65 -6.06
C GLU A 218 -6.78 -18.15 -4.61
N LEU A 219 -5.65 -17.53 -4.27
CA LEU A 219 -5.42 -16.95 -2.94
C LEU A 219 -6.38 -15.80 -2.65
N SER A 220 -6.63 -14.92 -3.62
CA SER A 220 -7.62 -13.86 -3.47
C SER A 220 -9.03 -14.37 -3.25
N ASN A 221 -9.44 -15.41 -3.99
CA ASN A 221 -10.77 -16.00 -3.80
C ASN A 221 -10.93 -16.58 -2.39
N ARG A 222 -9.90 -17.27 -1.87
CA ARG A 222 -9.89 -17.76 -0.49
C ARG A 222 -9.93 -16.63 0.53
N ALA A 223 -9.18 -15.55 0.31
CA ALA A 223 -9.22 -14.36 1.16
C ALA A 223 -10.61 -13.70 1.15
N LEU A 224 -11.26 -13.61 -0.02
CA LEU A 224 -12.61 -13.07 -0.19
C LEU A 224 -13.67 -13.89 0.52
N GLU A 225 -13.55 -15.22 0.58
CA GLU A 225 -14.46 -16.07 1.36
C GLU A 225 -14.47 -15.67 2.84
N HIS A 226 -13.28 -15.43 3.42
CA HIS A 226 -13.15 -14.97 4.80
C HIS A 226 -13.59 -13.52 4.98
N LEU A 227 -13.24 -12.61 4.06
CA LEU A 227 -13.70 -11.23 4.10
C LEU A 227 -15.23 -11.15 4.05
N ARG A 228 -15.90 -11.93 3.21
CA ARG A 228 -17.37 -11.97 3.16
C ARG A 228 -17.96 -12.37 4.52
N ARG A 229 -17.36 -13.31 5.24
CA ARG A 229 -17.78 -13.66 6.61
C ARG A 229 -17.63 -12.47 7.57
N VAL A 230 -16.52 -11.73 7.49
CA VAL A 230 -16.32 -10.49 8.26
C VAL A 230 -17.40 -9.47 7.92
N GLU A 231 -17.67 -9.22 6.64
CA GLU A 231 -18.68 -8.25 6.20
C GLU A 231 -20.11 -8.64 6.61
N GLU A 232 -20.47 -9.93 6.58
CA GLU A 232 -21.77 -10.37 7.12
C GLU A 232 -21.85 -10.16 8.64
N MET A 233 -20.77 -10.40 9.38
CA MET A 233 -20.74 -10.13 10.82
C MET A 233 -20.86 -8.64 11.13
N ARG A 234 -20.27 -7.77 10.31
CA ARG A 234 -20.36 -6.31 10.46
C ARG A 234 -21.77 -5.74 10.34
N LYS A 235 -22.73 -6.49 9.78
CA LYS A 235 -24.14 -6.07 9.70
C LYS A 235 -24.93 -6.34 10.99
N ARG A 236 -24.34 -7.06 11.94
CA ARG A 236 -25.01 -7.46 13.19
C ARG A 236 -24.82 -6.40 14.26
N ASP A 237 -25.82 -6.28 15.14
CA ASP A 237 -25.79 -5.35 16.28
C ASP A 237 -24.73 -5.71 17.34
N ASP A 238 -24.27 -6.97 17.35
CA ASP A 238 -23.28 -7.48 18.29
C ASP A 238 -21.83 -7.49 17.72
N CYS A 239 -21.61 -6.78 16.61
CA CYS A 239 -20.29 -6.64 16.02
C CYS A 239 -19.41 -5.69 16.84
N VAL A 240 -18.21 -6.18 17.16
CA VAL A 240 -17.21 -5.45 17.94
C VAL A 240 -16.06 -4.89 17.08
N LEU A 241 -16.14 -5.05 15.76
CA LEU A 241 -15.18 -4.47 14.82
C LEU A 241 -15.54 -3.00 14.58
N ASP A 242 -14.70 -2.09 15.10
CA ASP A 242 -14.89 -0.65 14.94
C ASP A 242 -14.71 -0.22 13.48
N GLY A 243 -15.44 0.81 13.07
CA GLY A 243 -15.36 1.37 11.72
C GLY A 243 -13.94 1.83 11.34
N LYS A 244 -13.16 2.36 12.30
CA LYS A 244 -11.78 2.78 12.05
C LYS A 244 -10.86 1.58 11.71
N ASP A 245 -11.09 0.44 12.35
CA ASP A 245 -10.29 -0.77 12.15
C ASP A 245 -10.66 -1.40 10.82
N ALA A 246 -11.96 -1.46 10.51
CA ALA A 246 -12.45 -1.88 9.21
C ALA A 246 -11.89 -1.01 8.08
N MET A 247 -11.80 0.32 8.28
CA MET A 247 -11.16 1.22 7.31
C MET A 247 -9.66 0.97 7.18
N GLY A 248 -8.96 0.64 8.28
CA GLY A 248 -7.55 0.25 8.25
C GLY A 248 -7.27 -0.97 7.36
N ASN A 249 -8.24 -1.89 7.27
CA ASN A 249 -8.16 -3.09 6.42
C ASN A 249 -8.17 -2.77 4.91
N LEU A 250 -8.48 -1.54 4.50
CA LEU A 250 -8.33 -1.11 3.11
C LEU A 250 -6.91 -1.32 2.61
N SER A 251 -5.91 -1.12 3.47
CA SER A 251 -4.51 -1.42 3.13
C SER A 251 -4.31 -2.89 2.77
N VAL A 252 -4.92 -3.80 3.52
CA VAL A 252 -4.86 -5.25 3.29
C VAL A 252 -5.58 -5.64 2.00
N LEU A 253 -6.77 -5.07 1.76
CA LEU A 253 -7.50 -5.29 0.51
C LEU A 253 -6.69 -4.83 -0.70
N ALA A 254 -6.00 -3.70 -0.60
CA ALA A 254 -5.20 -3.16 -1.69
C ALA A 254 -3.89 -3.94 -1.89
N GLY A 255 -3.16 -4.27 -0.82
CA GLY A 255 -1.77 -4.75 -0.96
C GLY A 255 -1.52 -6.24 -0.64
N CYS A 256 -2.45 -6.93 0.03
CA CYS A 256 -2.25 -8.33 0.45
C CYS A 256 -3.06 -9.35 -0.34
N MET A 257 -4.01 -8.91 -1.18
CA MET A 257 -4.76 -9.81 -2.06
C MET A 257 -3.82 -10.49 -3.05
N GLY A 258 -4.05 -11.77 -3.34
CA GLY A 258 -3.14 -12.57 -4.13
C GLY A 258 -1.93 -13.13 -3.37
N SER A 259 -1.91 -12.99 -2.05
CA SER A 259 -0.85 -13.52 -1.19
C SER A 259 -1.41 -14.37 -0.05
N GLU A 260 -0.58 -15.29 0.47
CA GLU A 260 -0.92 -16.08 1.67
C GLU A 260 -1.22 -15.19 2.89
N ALA A 261 -0.61 -13.99 2.97
CA ALA A 261 -0.86 -13.06 4.05
C ALA A 261 -2.30 -12.50 4.00
N GLY A 262 -2.86 -12.28 2.81
CA GLY A 262 -4.26 -11.85 2.67
C GLY A 262 -5.23 -12.91 3.14
N VAL A 263 -5.00 -14.18 2.78
CA VAL A 263 -5.80 -15.32 3.25
C VAL A 263 -5.74 -15.43 4.77
N GLU A 264 -4.53 -15.46 5.32
CA GLU A 264 -4.33 -15.64 6.75
C GLU A 264 -4.85 -14.46 7.57
N PHE A 265 -4.70 -13.23 7.06
CA PHE A 265 -5.26 -12.04 7.69
C PHE A 265 -6.78 -12.16 7.83
N TYR A 266 -7.51 -12.37 6.74
CA TYR A 266 -8.98 -12.39 6.80
C TYR A 266 -9.50 -13.61 7.53
N ARG A 267 -8.82 -14.76 7.44
CA ARG A 267 -9.14 -15.95 8.24
C ARG A 267 -9.08 -15.65 9.73
N LEU A 268 -7.95 -15.12 10.21
CA LEU A 268 -7.75 -14.78 11.62
C LEU A 268 -8.69 -13.67 12.08
N LEU A 269 -8.96 -12.67 11.24
CA LEU A 269 -9.89 -11.60 11.57
C LEU A 269 -11.31 -12.13 11.75
N ALA A 270 -11.77 -13.02 10.86
CA ALA A 270 -13.08 -13.66 10.97
C ALA A 270 -13.19 -14.50 12.26
N GLU A 271 -12.21 -15.37 12.51
CA GLU A 271 -12.19 -16.20 13.72
C GLU A 271 -12.17 -15.37 15.00
N GLU A 272 -11.34 -14.34 15.06
CA GLU A 272 -11.24 -13.48 16.23
C GLU A 272 -12.49 -12.61 16.43
N LEU A 273 -13.13 -12.18 15.34
CA LEU A 273 -14.39 -11.46 15.42
C LEU A 273 -15.50 -12.35 16.00
N GLU A 274 -15.59 -13.62 15.56
CA GLU A 274 -16.52 -14.63 16.10
C GLU A 274 -16.25 -14.97 17.58
N GLU A 275 -14.99 -14.99 18.01
CA GLU A 275 -14.62 -15.24 19.41
C GLU A 275 -15.04 -14.08 20.34
N ARG A 276 -14.79 -12.84 19.91
CA ARG A 276 -14.92 -11.60 20.70
C ARG A 276 -16.34 -10.99 20.67
N GLY A 277 -17.11 -11.28 19.64
CA GLY A 277 -18.48 -10.80 19.40
C GLY A 277 -19.12 -11.65 18.31
N CYS A 278 -20.30 -11.32 17.81
CA CYS A 278 -20.86 -12.04 16.65
C CYS A 278 -20.90 -13.59 16.74
N ARG A 279 -21.10 -14.19 17.92
CA ARG A 279 -20.98 -15.67 18.15
C ARG A 279 -21.95 -16.57 17.37
N GLY A 280 -22.81 -15.97 16.54
CA GLY A 280 -23.97 -16.63 15.93
C GLY A 280 -25.07 -16.94 16.98
N PRO A 281 -26.27 -17.33 16.55
CA PRO A 281 -27.20 -18.07 17.40
C PRO A 281 -26.66 -19.46 17.78
#